data_AF-A0A7X6ZTE5-F1
#
_entry.id   AF-A0A7X6ZTE5-F1
#
_cell.length_a   1.000
_cell.length_b   1.000
_cell.length_c   1.000
_cell.angle_alpha   90.00
_cell.angle_beta   90.00
_cell.angle_gamma   90.00
#
_symmetry.space_group_name_H-M   'P 1'
#
loop_
_entity.id
_entity.type
_entity.pdbx_description
1 polymer ?
#
loop_
_entity_poly.entity_id
_entity_poly.type
_entity_poly.pdbx_seq_one_letter_code
_entity_poly.pdbx_strand_id
1 'polypeptide(L)'
;MGLLKNIFKARDKPENRTPGSNYSFFFGGTTSGKPVNEHTAMQMTAVYSCVRILAEAVAGLPLHLHRYTDNGGKEKALTHSLYFLLHDEPNPEMSSFVFRETLMTHLLLWGNAYAQIIRNGKGEVIALYPLMPNRMRVDRDTRGNLYYSYTRYSDEAPTLNGITVTLRPSDVLHIPGLGFDGLVGYSPIAMAKNAIGLAMATEEYGAKF
;
A
#
# COMPACT_ATOMS: atom_id res chain seq x y z
N MET A 1 -12.47 -37.67 -35.18
CA MET A 1 -12.89 -37.65 -33.76
C MET A 1 -12.40 -36.35 -33.12
N GLY A 2 -13.29 -35.49 -32.60
CA GLY A 2 -12.87 -34.48 -31.61
C GLY A 2 -13.44 -33.05 -31.69
N LEU A 3 -14.23 -32.66 -32.69
CA LEU A 3 -14.70 -31.26 -32.81
C LEU A 3 -15.73 -30.80 -31.75
N LEU A 4 -16.28 -31.71 -30.94
CA LEU A 4 -17.35 -31.40 -29.96
C LEU A 4 -16.90 -31.49 -28.49
N LYS A 5 -15.61 -31.70 -28.21
CA LYS A 5 -15.11 -31.89 -26.83
C LYS A 5 -15.09 -30.61 -25.96
N ASN A 6 -15.32 -29.43 -26.55
CA ASN A 6 -15.28 -28.15 -25.84
C ASN A 6 -16.64 -27.58 -25.45
N ILE A 7 -17.76 -28.21 -25.86
CA ILE A 7 -19.11 -27.73 -25.54
C ILE A 7 -19.56 -28.10 -24.12
N PHE A 8 -18.90 -29.09 -23.49
CA PHE A 8 -19.26 -29.61 -22.16
C PHE A 8 -18.18 -29.39 -21.09
N LYS A 9 -17.29 -28.42 -21.26
CA LYS A 9 -16.42 -28.00 -20.15
C LYS A 9 -17.24 -27.16 -19.19
N ALA A 10 -17.53 -27.69 -18.00
CA ALA A 10 -18.14 -26.92 -16.92
C ALA A 10 -17.34 -25.62 -16.72
N ARG A 11 -18.03 -24.48 -16.80
CA ARG A 11 -17.50 -23.13 -16.53
C ARG A 11 -17.14 -22.91 -15.05
N ASP A 12 -16.92 -23.98 -14.31
CA ASP A 12 -16.99 -23.95 -12.85
C ASP A 12 -15.84 -24.73 -12.21
N LYS A 13 -14.64 -24.20 -12.41
CA LYS A 13 -13.57 -24.32 -11.43
C LYS A 13 -12.98 -22.93 -11.24
N PRO A 14 -13.03 -22.33 -10.04
CA PRO A 14 -12.27 -21.12 -9.78
C PRO A 14 -10.79 -21.44 -9.99
N GLU A 15 -10.21 -20.92 -11.07
CA GLU A 15 -8.78 -20.90 -11.25
C GLU A 15 -8.21 -19.81 -10.34
N ASN A 16 -7.24 -20.16 -9.50
CA ASN A 16 -6.39 -19.17 -8.83
C ASN A 16 -5.56 -18.46 -9.91
N ARG A 17 -6.14 -17.42 -10.49
CA ARG A 17 -5.44 -16.53 -11.41
C ARG A 17 -4.76 -15.49 -10.55
N THR A 18 -3.44 -15.53 -10.51
CA THR A 18 -2.66 -14.41 -9.96
C THR A 18 -2.99 -13.14 -10.76
N PRO A 19 -3.13 -11.98 -10.11
CA PRO A 19 -3.49 -10.73 -10.78
C PRO A 19 -2.27 -10.18 -11.50
N GLY A 20 -1.89 -10.83 -12.60
CA GLY A 20 -0.86 -10.37 -13.52
C GLY A 20 -1.41 -10.01 -14.90
N SER A 21 -2.70 -10.24 -15.16
CA SER A 21 -3.23 -10.28 -16.53
C SER A 21 -4.33 -9.26 -16.87
N ASN A 22 -4.91 -8.51 -15.92
CA ASN A 22 -6.08 -7.65 -16.22
C ASN A 22 -5.97 -6.19 -15.74
N TYR A 23 -4.76 -5.65 -15.56
CA TYR A 23 -4.58 -4.22 -15.28
C TYR A 23 -4.68 -3.33 -16.54
N SER A 24 -5.25 -3.82 -17.66
CA SER A 24 -5.41 -3.02 -18.89
C SER A 24 -6.22 -1.73 -18.67
N PHE A 25 -7.06 -1.63 -17.63
CA PHE A 25 -7.73 -0.38 -17.27
C PHE A 25 -6.75 0.65 -16.65
N PHE A 26 -5.74 0.17 -15.92
CA PHE A 26 -4.69 0.99 -15.31
C PHE A 26 -3.69 1.46 -16.37
N PHE A 27 -3.39 0.64 -17.36
CA PHE A 27 -2.51 0.97 -18.49
C PHE A 27 -3.26 1.70 -19.61
N GLY A 28 -3.20 3.03 -19.56
CA GLY A 28 -3.71 3.93 -20.60
C GLY A 28 -3.59 5.37 -20.14
N GLY A 29 -3.28 6.28 -21.07
CA GLY A 29 -3.29 7.72 -20.78
C GLY A 29 -4.66 8.17 -20.31
N THR A 30 -4.73 9.33 -19.66
CA THR A 30 -6.02 9.94 -19.33
C THR A 30 -6.70 10.43 -20.60
N THR A 31 -8.03 10.48 -20.59
CA THR A 31 -8.81 11.02 -21.72
C THR A 31 -8.51 12.49 -22.04
N SER A 32 -8.02 13.26 -21.06
CA SER A 32 -7.59 14.64 -21.26
C SER A 32 -6.16 14.79 -21.80
N GLY A 33 -5.40 13.69 -21.89
CA GLY A 33 -3.98 13.71 -22.23
C GLY A 33 -3.06 14.20 -21.10
N LYS A 34 -3.60 14.54 -19.92
CA LYS A 34 -2.80 14.95 -18.76
C LYS A 34 -2.14 13.76 -18.08
N PRO A 35 -0.83 13.82 -17.76
CA PRO A 35 -0.17 12.75 -17.00
C PRO A 35 -0.67 12.76 -15.54
N VAL A 36 -1.38 11.71 -15.15
CA VAL A 36 -1.86 11.53 -13.77
C VAL A 36 -1.11 10.39 -13.11
N ASN A 37 -0.37 10.74 -12.06
CA ASN A 37 0.28 9.85 -11.11
C ASN A 37 0.15 10.46 -9.70
N GLU A 38 0.70 9.81 -8.69
CA GLU A 38 0.56 10.22 -7.30
C GLU A 38 1.15 11.63 -7.06
N HIS A 39 2.27 11.96 -7.73
CA HIS A 39 2.90 13.28 -7.61
C HIS A 39 2.09 14.37 -8.32
N THR A 40 1.64 14.14 -9.56
CA THR A 40 0.86 15.15 -10.29
C THR A 40 -0.54 15.32 -9.70
N ALA A 41 -1.14 14.25 -9.19
CA ALA A 41 -2.42 14.32 -8.49
C ALA A 41 -2.32 15.14 -7.20
N MET A 42 -1.24 14.99 -6.42
CA MET A 42 -1.02 15.76 -5.19
C MET A 42 -0.81 17.27 -5.43
N GLN A 43 -0.55 17.71 -6.67
CA GLN A 43 -0.51 19.14 -7.01
C GLN A 43 -1.91 19.76 -7.11
N MET A 44 -2.95 18.95 -7.29
CA MET A 44 -4.34 19.41 -7.28
C MET A 44 -4.80 19.65 -5.84
N THR A 45 -5.23 20.88 -5.54
CA THR A 45 -5.58 21.33 -4.18
C THR A 45 -6.63 20.45 -3.50
N ALA A 46 -7.63 19.98 -4.25
CA ALA A 46 -8.66 19.10 -3.75
C ALA A 46 -8.11 17.72 -3.37
N VAL A 47 -7.23 17.12 -4.18
CA VAL A 47 -6.57 15.83 -3.86
C VAL A 47 -5.70 15.99 -2.62
N TYR A 48 -4.84 17.02 -2.60
CA TYR A 48 -3.98 17.31 -1.45
C TYR A 48 -4.78 17.45 -0.15
N SER A 49 -5.87 18.22 -0.20
CA SER A 49 -6.73 18.48 0.96
C SER A 49 -7.43 17.22 1.47
N CYS A 50 -7.98 16.39 0.57
CA CYS A 50 -8.59 15.11 0.94
C CYS A 50 -7.58 14.13 1.56
N VAL A 51 -6.40 14.00 0.95
CA VAL A 51 -5.33 13.12 1.46
C VAL A 51 -4.89 13.59 2.85
N ARG A 52 -4.61 14.89 2.99
CA ARG A 52 -4.16 15.49 4.26
C ARG A 52 -5.18 15.30 5.37
N ILE A 53 -6.44 15.66 5.15
CA ILE A 53 -7.50 15.54 6.18
C ILE A 53 -7.65 14.09 6.63
N LEU A 54 -7.68 13.13 5.72
CA LEU A 54 -7.83 11.72 6.07
C LEU A 54 -6.60 11.17 6.80
N ALA A 55 -5.40 11.51 6.33
CA ALA A 55 -4.15 11.06 6.92
C ALA A 55 -3.94 11.63 8.33
N GLU A 56 -4.09 12.93 8.51
CA GLU A 56 -3.97 13.61 9.80
C GLU A 56 -5.06 13.13 10.79
N ALA A 57 -6.30 12.95 10.32
CA ALA A 57 -7.40 12.47 11.17
C ALA A 57 -7.13 11.06 11.71
N VAL A 58 -6.69 10.13 10.85
CA VAL A 58 -6.36 8.76 11.27
C VAL A 58 -5.14 8.73 12.19
N ALA A 59 -4.12 9.55 11.89
CA ALA A 59 -2.92 9.65 12.70
C ALA A 59 -3.19 10.22 14.10
N GLY A 60 -4.13 11.17 14.21
CA GLY A 60 -4.51 11.82 15.47
C GLY A 60 -5.28 10.94 16.46
N LEU A 61 -5.83 9.80 16.01
CA LEU A 61 -6.52 8.87 16.91
C LEU A 61 -5.53 8.15 17.83
N PRO A 62 -5.82 7.95 19.13
CA PRO A 62 -4.95 7.18 20.00
C PRO A 62 -4.97 5.69 19.63
N LEU A 63 -3.79 5.08 19.45
CA LEU A 63 -3.65 3.65 19.18
C LEU A 63 -3.13 2.94 20.44
N HIS A 64 -4.05 2.33 21.19
CA HIS A 64 -3.72 1.62 22.43
C HIS A 64 -3.70 0.10 22.22
N LEU A 65 -2.57 -0.53 22.54
CA LEU A 65 -2.49 -1.98 22.61
C LEU A 65 -3.15 -2.48 23.90
N HIS A 66 -4.05 -3.45 23.76
CA HIS A 66 -4.77 -4.08 24.87
C HIS A 66 -4.41 -5.57 24.97
N ARG A 67 -4.46 -6.11 26.19
CA ARG A 67 -4.40 -7.54 26.46
C ARG A 67 -5.66 -7.99 27.20
N TYR A 68 -6.02 -9.26 27.00
CA TYR A 68 -7.07 -9.90 27.78
C TYR A 68 -6.53 -10.25 29.17
N THR A 69 -7.35 -10.05 30.19
CA THR A 69 -7.04 -10.49 31.56
C THR A 69 -7.61 -11.90 31.79
N ASP A 70 -7.09 -12.60 32.80
CA ASP A 70 -7.52 -13.96 33.14
C ASP A 70 -9.02 -14.05 33.48
N ASN A 71 -9.60 -12.93 33.93
CA ASN A 71 -11.02 -12.81 34.25
C ASN A 71 -11.89 -12.42 33.03
N GLY A 72 -11.34 -12.43 31.81
CA GLY A 72 -12.04 -12.09 30.57
C GLY A 72 -12.19 -10.59 30.30
N GLY A 73 -11.56 -9.73 31.10
CA GLY A 73 -11.51 -8.29 30.89
C GLY A 73 -10.48 -7.86 29.83
N LYS A 74 -10.38 -6.56 29.59
CA LYS A 74 -9.35 -5.94 28.73
C LYS A 74 -8.66 -4.82 29.48
N GLU A 75 -7.33 -4.76 29.38
CA GLU A 75 -6.52 -3.66 29.92
C GLU A 75 -5.43 -3.23 28.94
N LYS A 76 -4.90 -2.01 29.10
CA LYS A 76 -3.80 -1.52 28.26
C LYS A 76 -2.53 -2.30 28.57
N ALA A 77 -1.86 -2.81 27.53
CA ALA A 77 -0.64 -3.59 27.64
C ALA A 77 0.60 -2.67 27.70
N LEU A 78 0.67 -1.78 28.68
CA LEU A 78 1.70 -0.72 28.77
C LEU A 78 3.14 -1.25 28.80
N THR A 79 3.35 -2.46 29.34
CA THR A 79 4.67 -3.08 29.45
C THR A 79 5.09 -3.87 28.20
N HIS A 80 4.19 -4.02 27.22
CA HIS A 80 4.48 -4.76 26.00
C HIS A 80 5.25 -3.85 25.02
N SER A 81 6.31 -4.37 24.38
CA SER A 81 7.18 -3.59 23.47
C SER A 81 6.40 -2.88 22.36
N LEU A 82 5.45 -3.58 21.74
CA LEU A 82 4.56 -3.02 20.72
C LEU A 82 3.71 -1.84 21.19
N TYR A 83 3.43 -1.69 22.50
CA TYR A 83 2.65 -0.54 22.97
C TYR A 83 3.40 0.76 22.62
N PHE A 84 4.67 0.86 23.01
CA PHE A 84 5.50 2.02 22.70
C PHE A 84 5.64 2.27 21.19
N LEU A 85 5.91 1.21 20.41
CA LEU A 85 6.10 1.34 18.97
C LEU A 85 4.84 1.82 18.23
N LEU A 86 3.66 1.35 18.65
CA LEU A 86 2.40 1.71 18.00
C LEU A 86 1.80 3.01 18.55
N HIS A 87 2.07 3.35 19.80
CA HIS A 87 1.50 4.52 20.46
C HIS A 87 2.38 5.77 20.31
N ASP A 88 3.69 5.65 20.53
CA ASP A 88 4.60 6.78 20.70
C ASP A 88 5.57 6.93 19.52
N GLU A 89 6.41 5.92 19.29
CA GLU A 89 7.57 6.02 18.39
C GLU A 89 7.89 4.67 17.74
N PRO A 90 7.51 4.46 16.46
CA PRO A 90 7.75 3.19 15.76
C PRO A 90 9.21 2.99 15.35
N ASN A 91 9.98 4.07 15.27
CA ASN A 91 11.42 4.05 15.02
C ASN A 91 12.03 5.42 15.43
N PRO A 92 13.36 5.53 15.61
CA PRO A 92 14.01 6.75 16.07
C PRO A 92 13.89 7.99 15.18
N GLU A 93 13.37 7.85 13.96
CA GLU A 93 13.30 8.93 12.97
C GLU A 93 11.93 9.61 12.94
N MET A 94 10.89 9.00 13.51
CA MET A 94 9.52 9.53 13.42
C MET A 94 8.62 9.10 14.58
N SER A 95 7.63 9.94 14.89
CA SER A 95 6.57 9.59 15.84
C SER A 95 5.55 8.63 15.24
N SER A 96 4.76 7.97 16.10
CA SER A 96 3.63 7.14 15.68
C SER A 96 2.60 7.91 14.86
N PHE A 97 2.43 9.20 15.13
CA PHE A 97 1.58 10.08 14.32
C PHE A 97 2.08 10.12 12.87
N VAL A 98 3.34 10.51 12.65
CA VAL A 98 3.94 10.65 11.31
C VAL A 98 3.95 9.31 10.58
N PHE A 99 4.23 8.21 11.28
CA PHE A 99 4.19 6.87 10.70
C PHE A 99 2.78 6.53 10.17
N ARG A 100 1.74 6.73 10.98
CA ARG A 100 0.36 6.40 10.60
C ARG A 100 -0.17 7.34 9.53
N GLU A 101 0.18 8.61 9.58
CA GLU A 101 -0.08 9.60 8.52
C GLU A 101 0.55 9.15 7.20
N THR A 102 1.80 8.71 7.24
CA THR A 102 2.53 8.20 6.06
C THR A 102 1.86 6.95 5.49
N LEU A 103 1.52 5.97 6.32
CA LEU A 103 0.82 4.77 5.87
C LEU A 103 -0.57 5.08 5.30
N MET A 104 -1.31 6.01 5.90
CA MET A 104 -2.60 6.42 5.37
C MET A 104 -2.46 7.13 4.02
N THR A 105 -1.45 8.00 3.88
CA THR A 105 -1.09 8.62 2.60
C THR A 105 -0.75 7.56 1.56
N HIS A 106 0.02 6.52 1.94
CA HIS A 106 0.35 5.41 1.06
C HIS A 106 -0.90 4.67 0.55
N LEU A 107 -1.86 4.40 1.43
CA LEU A 107 -3.16 3.82 1.06
C LEU A 107 -3.94 4.69 0.09
N LEU A 108 -4.01 6.01 0.34
CA LEU A 108 -4.82 6.91 -0.46
C LEU A 108 -4.24 7.17 -1.86
N LEU A 109 -2.91 7.09 -2.01
CA LEU A 109 -2.24 7.35 -3.28
C LEU A 109 -2.00 6.05 -4.08
N TRP A 110 -1.42 5.03 -3.46
CA TRP A 110 -1.04 3.77 -4.12
C TRP A 110 -1.99 2.60 -3.85
N GLY A 111 -2.98 2.78 -2.97
CA GLY A 111 -3.91 1.71 -2.60
C GLY A 111 -3.34 0.69 -1.61
N ASN A 112 -2.07 0.85 -1.20
CA ASN A 112 -1.37 -0.13 -0.37
C ASN A 112 -0.37 0.59 0.54
N ALA A 113 -0.28 0.16 1.80
CA ALA A 113 0.72 0.62 2.73
C ALA A 113 1.55 -0.53 3.28
N TYR A 114 2.86 -0.32 3.33
CA TYR A 114 3.83 -1.31 3.74
C TYR A 114 4.73 -0.73 4.82
N ALA A 115 5.07 -1.53 5.81
CA ALA A 115 6.16 -1.25 6.73
C ALA A 115 7.02 -2.49 6.93
N GLN A 116 8.34 -2.31 6.93
CA GLN A 116 9.27 -3.35 7.31
C GLN A 116 9.23 -3.54 8.83
N ILE A 117 9.13 -4.80 9.25
CA ILE A 117 9.16 -5.19 10.66
C ILE A 117 10.59 -5.56 11.02
N ILE A 118 11.19 -4.79 11.93
CA ILE A 118 12.54 -5.07 12.44
C ILE A 118 12.41 -5.81 13.78
N ARG A 119 13.13 -6.92 13.92
CA ARG A 119 13.13 -7.76 15.12
C ARG A 119 14.52 -7.92 15.70
N ASN A 120 14.61 -8.04 17.02
CA ASN A 120 15.85 -8.41 17.70
C ASN A 120 16.11 -9.93 17.65
N GLY A 121 17.23 -10.38 18.22
CA GLY A 121 17.59 -11.80 18.26
C GLY A 121 16.64 -12.70 19.07
N LYS A 122 15.74 -12.11 19.89
CA LYS A 122 14.68 -12.82 20.61
C LYS A 122 13.36 -12.88 19.83
N GLY A 123 13.30 -12.28 18.64
CA GLY A 123 12.12 -12.21 17.79
C GLY A 123 11.13 -11.09 18.15
N GLU A 124 11.45 -10.25 19.14
CA GLU A 124 10.62 -9.11 19.54
C GLU A 124 10.70 -8.02 18.47
N VAL A 125 9.57 -7.42 18.11
CA VAL A 125 9.54 -6.27 17.19
C VAL A 125 10.12 -5.06 17.93
N ILE A 126 11.12 -4.43 17.33
CA ILE A 126 11.83 -3.28 17.90
C ILE A 126 11.71 -2.01 17.04
N ALA A 127 11.32 -2.13 15.78
CA ALA A 127 11.04 -0.97 14.93
C ALA A 127 10.14 -1.32 13.75
N LEU A 128 9.44 -0.31 13.24
CA LEU A 128 8.65 -0.35 12.02
C LEU A 128 9.09 0.80 11.10
N TYR A 129 9.49 0.47 9.87
CA TYR A 129 9.92 1.46 8.88
C TYR A 129 8.98 1.45 7.67
N PRO A 130 8.35 2.58 7.29
CA PRO A 130 7.55 2.64 6.07
C PRO A 130 8.36 2.22 4.84
N LEU A 131 7.75 1.43 3.97
CA LEU A 131 8.30 1.05 2.68
C LEU A 131 7.47 1.72 1.58
N MET A 132 8.16 2.29 0.59
CA MET A 132 7.50 2.97 -0.53
C MET A 132 6.69 1.98 -1.37
N PRO A 133 5.37 2.19 -1.57
CA PRO A 133 4.52 1.23 -2.29
C PRO A 133 4.93 1.05 -3.76
N ASN A 134 5.38 2.11 -4.42
CA ASN A 134 5.86 2.04 -5.81
C ASN A 134 7.16 1.25 -6.00
N ARG A 135 7.84 0.85 -4.91
CA ARG A 135 9.03 0.00 -4.91
C ARG A 135 8.72 -1.43 -4.47
N MET A 136 7.46 -1.74 -4.17
CA MET A 136 7.01 -3.02 -3.66
C MET A 136 6.28 -3.81 -4.75
N ARG A 137 6.60 -5.10 -4.85
CA ARG A 137 5.83 -6.09 -5.62
C ARG A 137 5.42 -7.24 -4.71
N VAL A 138 4.16 -7.63 -4.80
CA VAL A 138 3.58 -8.74 -4.03
C VAL A 138 3.23 -9.86 -5.00
N ASP A 139 3.69 -11.08 -4.72
CA ASP A 139 3.45 -12.23 -5.59
C ASP A 139 3.52 -13.55 -4.81
N ARG A 140 3.23 -14.68 -5.46
CA ARG A 140 3.32 -16.02 -4.88
C ARG A 140 4.37 -16.86 -5.60
N ASP A 141 5.12 -17.65 -4.84
CA ASP A 141 6.06 -18.62 -5.41
C ASP A 141 5.32 -19.78 -6.09
N THR A 142 6.06 -20.69 -6.73
CA THR A 142 5.49 -21.88 -7.41
C THR A 142 4.76 -22.84 -6.47
N ARG A 143 4.95 -22.71 -5.15
CA ARG A 143 4.27 -23.47 -4.10
C ARG A 143 3.09 -22.70 -3.50
N GLY A 144 2.80 -21.51 -4.00
CA GLY A 144 1.71 -20.64 -3.54
C GLY A 144 2.05 -19.79 -2.32
N ASN A 145 3.29 -19.76 -1.84
CA ASN A 145 3.69 -18.95 -0.69
C ASN A 145 3.82 -17.48 -1.10
N LEU A 146 3.20 -16.60 -0.32
CA LEU A 146 3.30 -15.16 -0.50
C LEU A 146 4.74 -14.69 -0.26
N TYR A 147 5.24 -13.82 -1.12
CA TYR A 147 6.49 -13.09 -0.91
C TYR A 147 6.36 -11.63 -1.35
N TYR A 148 7.24 -10.81 -0.81
CA TYR A 148 7.34 -9.39 -1.11
C TYR A 148 8.71 -9.13 -1.75
N SER A 149 8.77 -8.41 -2.86
CA SER A 149 10.01 -7.97 -3.47
C SER A 149 10.10 -6.45 -3.38
N TYR A 150 11.11 -5.95 -2.69
CA TYR A 150 11.33 -4.52 -2.49
C TYR A 150 12.61 -4.07 -3.19
N THR A 151 12.49 -3.06 -4.06
CA THR A 151 13.64 -2.49 -4.78
C THR A 151 14.27 -1.36 -3.97
N ARG A 152 15.53 -1.51 -3.59
CA ARG A 152 16.34 -0.49 -2.93
C ARG A 152 17.23 0.20 -3.96
N TYR A 153 17.30 1.52 -3.91
CA TYR A 153 18.28 2.30 -4.64
C TYR A 153 19.38 2.68 -3.65
N SER A 154 20.66 2.58 -4.04
CA SER A 154 21.73 3.15 -3.22
C SER A 154 21.76 4.66 -3.45
N ASP A 155 21.89 5.43 -2.37
CA ASP A 155 22.00 6.89 -2.45
C ASP A 155 23.28 7.34 -3.18
N GLU A 156 24.28 6.45 -3.28
CA GLU A 156 25.58 6.71 -3.89
C GLU A 156 25.61 6.52 -5.42
N ALA A 157 24.59 5.89 -6.03
CA ALA A 157 24.58 5.68 -7.48
C ALA A 157 23.15 5.55 -8.07
N PRO A 158 22.50 6.67 -8.43
CA PRO A 158 21.18 6.69 -9.06
C PRO A 158 21.11 5.95 -10.41
N THR A 159 22.26 5.65 -11.02
CA THR A 159 22.40 4.98 -12.33
C THR A 159 22.62 3.46 -12.24
N LEU A 160 22.81 2.90 -11.03
CA LEU A 160 22.92 1.46 -10.82
C LEU A 160 21.51 0.85 -10.66
N ASN A 161 21.28 -0.28 -11.34
CA ASN A 161 20.04 -1.06 -11.20
C ASN A 161 19.75 -1.31 -9.71
N GLY A 162 18.57 -0.91 -9.25
CA GLY A 162 18.16 -1.08 -7.86
C GLY A 162 18.30 -2.54 -7.39
N ILE A 163 18.80 -2.73 -6.18
CA ILE A 163 18.93 -4.07 -5.59
C ILE A 163 17.55 -4.51 -5.11
N THR A 164 17.02 -5.57 -5.71
CA THR A 164 15.76 -6.16 -5.27
C THR A 164 16.02 -7.15 -4.13
N VAL A 165 15.38 -6.91 -2.99
CA VAL A 165 15.42 -7.79 -1.82
C VAL A 165 14.07 -8.51 -1.70
N THR A 166 14.10 -9.81 -1.45
CA THR A 166 12.90 -10.58 -1.14
C THR A 166 12.68 -10.58 0.37
N LEU A 167 11.50 -10.14 0.80
CA LEU A 167 11.05 -10.10 2.18
C LEU A 167 9.97 -11.17 2.39
N ARG A 168 10.00 -11.80 3.57
CA ARG A 168 8.99 -12.80 3.95
C ARG A 168 7.74 -12.09 4.48
N PRO A 169 6.55 -12.73 4.42
CA PRO A 169 5.34 -12.16 5.01
C PRO A 169 5.46 -11.81 6.50
N SER A 170 6.30 -12.50 7.26
CA SER A 170 6.57 -12.21 8.68
C SER A 170 7.36 -10.91 8.92
N ASP A 171 8.00 -10.39 7.87
CA ASP A 171 8.92 -9.25 7.93
C ASP A 171 8.27 -7.98 7.36
N VAL A 172 7.02 -8.05 6.88
CA VAL A 172 6.28 -6.94 6.27
C VAL A 172 4.90 -6.82 6.91
N LEU A 173 4.62 -5.66 7.49
CA LEU A 173 3.26 -5.22 7.78
C LEU A 173 2.68 -4.67 6.47
N HIS A 174 1.74 -5.39 5.88
CA HIS A 174 1.01 -4.96 4.70
C HIS A 174 -0.44 -4.64 5.07
N ILE A 175 -0.86 -3.42 4.77
CA ILE A 175 -2.25 -2.97 4.86
C ILE A 175 -2.74 -2.76 3.42
N PRO A 176 -3.54 -3.69 2.87
CA PRO A 176 -4.14 -3.50 1.55
C PRO A 176 -5.35 -2.57 1.66
N GLY A 177 -5.49 -1.65 0.71
CA GLY A 177 -6.69 -0.84 0.52
C GLY A 177 -7.80 -1.64 -0.18
N LEU A 178 -8.82 -0.93 -0.66
CA LEU A 178 -9.93 -1.54 -1.38
C LEU A 178 -9.44 -2.23 -2.68
N GLY A 179 -9.76 -3.51 -2.83
CA GLY A 179 -9.45 -4.32 -4.01
C GLY A 179 -10.36 -5.55 -4.10
N PHE A 180 -10.36 -6.26 -5.23
CA PHE A 180 -11.25 -7.42 -5.42
C PHE A 180 -10.67 -8.76 -4.93
N ASP A 181 -9.35 -8.86 -4.76
CA ASP A 181 -8.67 -10.11 -4.39
C ASP A 181 -8.26 -10.17 -2.91
N GLY A 182 -8.38 -9.05 -2.18
CA GLY A 182 -7.92 -8.91 -0.79
C GLY A 182 -6.41 -9.02 -0.60
N LEU A 183 -5.64 -9.11 -1.68
CA LEU A 183 -4.18 -9.27 -1.65
C LEU A 183 -3.48 -7.94 -1.87
N VAL A 184 -3.92 -7.15 -2.85
CA VAL A 184 -3.37 -5.84 -3.18
C VAL A 184 -4.53 -4.89 -3.47
N GLY A 185 -4.56 -3.74 -2.81
CA GLY A 185 -5.54 -2.70 -3.06
C GLY A 185 -5.29 -1.98 -4.38
N TYR A 186 -6.35 -1.45 -4.99
CA TYR A 186 -6.24 -0.59 -6.17
C TYR A 186 -5.85 0.82 -5.78
N SER A 187 -4.94 1.43 -6.55
CA SER A 187 -4.62 2.85 -6.39
C SER A 187 -5.85 3.71 -6.65
N PRO A 188 -6.32 4.50 -5.66
CA PRO A 188 -7.44 5.42 -5.85
C PRO A 188 -7.14 6.47 -6.93
N ILE A 189 -5.88 6.92 -7.03
CA ILE A 189 -5.43 7.84 -8.07
C ILE A 189 -5.56 7.22 -9.45
N ALA A 190 -5.13 5.96 -9.62
CA ALA A 190 -5.25 5.29 -10.90
C ALA A 190 -6.72 5.02 -11.29
N MET A 191 -7.58 4.73 -10.31
CA MET A 191 -9.03 4.57 -10.52
C MET A 191 -9.70 5.89 -10.93
N ALA A 192 -9.29 7.02 -10.34
CA ALA A 192 -9.85 8.34 -10.58
C ALA A 192 -9.11 9.14 -11.68
N LYS A 193 -8.15 8.54 -12.41
CA LYS A 193 -7.21 9.25 -13.29
C LYS A 193 -7.87 10.13 -14.35
N ASN A 194 -9.02 9.71 -14.90
CA ASN A 194 -9.72 10.49 -15.91
C ASN A 194 -10.38 11.75 -15.34
N ALA A 195 -10.95 11.66 -14.14
CA ALA A 195 -11.57 12.80 -13.46
C ALA A 195 -10.50 13.81 -13.00
N ILE A 196 -9.41 13.32 -12.40
CA ILE A 196 -8.25 14.15 -12.02
C ILE A 196 -7.65 14.79 -13.26
N GLY A 197 -7.44 14.01 -14.34
CA GLY A 197 -6.88 14.52 -15.58
C GLY A 197 -7.74 15.59 -16.24
N LEU A 198 -9.07 15.48 -16.16
CA LEU A 198 -10.00 16.52 -16.62
C LEU A 198 -9.85 17.79 -15.77
N ALA A 199 -9.83 17.67 -14.44
CA ALA A 199 -9.65 18.81 -13.54
C ALA A 199 -8.35 19.56 -13.82
N MET A 200 -7.23 18.84 -13.95
CA MET A 200 -5.93 19.43 -14.29
C MET A 200 -5.94 20.15 -15.65
N ALA A 201 -6.63 19.60 -16.65
CA ALA A 201 -6.75 20.25 -17.96
C ALA A 201 -7.58 21.54 -17.89
N THR A 202 -8.67 21.52 -17.12
CA THR A 202 -9.51 22.69 -16.89
C THR A 202 -8.78 23.79 -16.12
N GLU A 203 -8.03 23.45 -15.07
CA GLU A 203 -7.20 24.40 -14.32
C GLU A 203 -6.14 25.06 -15.22
N GLU A 204 -5.45 24.27 -16.05
CA GLU A 204 -4.47 24.82 -16.99
C GLU A 204 -5.14 25.75 -18.02
N TYR A 205 -6.29 25.36 -18.57
CA TYR A 205 -7.04 26.21 -19.49
C TYR A 205 -7.42 27.53 -18.80
N GLY A 206 -8.01 27.48 -17.61
CA GLY A 206 -8.40 28.68 -16.85
C GLY A 206 -7.23 29.54 -16.36
N ALA A 207 -6.00 29.01 -16.29
CA ALA A 207 -4.81 29.79 -15.97
C ALA A 207 -4.20 30.49 -17.19
N LYS A 208 -4.49 30.02 -18.42
CA LYS A 208 -3.94 30.56 -19.67
C LYS A 208 -4.81 31.63 -20.31
N PHE A 209 -6.09 31.68 -20.00
CA PHE A 209 -7.09 32.59 -20.57
C PHE A 209 -7.75 33.41 -19.46
#